data_AF-A0A7V8Z0E8-F1
#
_entry.id   AF-A0A7V8Z0E8-F1
#
_cell.length_a   1.000
_cell.length_b   1.000
_cell.length_c   1.000
_cell.angle_alpha   90.00
_cell.angle_beta   90.00
_cell.angle_gamma   90.00
#
_symmetry.space_group_name_H-M   'P 1'
#
loop_
_entity.id
_entity.type
_entity.pdbx_description
1 polymer ?
#
loop_
_entity_poly.entity_id
_entity_poly.type
_entity_poly.pdbx_seq_one_letter_code
_entity_poly.pdbx_strand_id
1 'polypeptide(L)'
;MFRRIKPSIRFFPVDEGPGFFYLDPLSILRENDCEKIISLYSYLSNLNIYDGRLSALLKFDEYKYAISGVPFARKWTLKYDRDIEREQALYDSLGITGDYICYHSTGSGLVLQRELPPHITRGLQLIRVESLTDSPFDWLLTLERAGKLVLVDSCFSNLVEQMNLSNEKYLAARSPVSFTPVYKNGWRFIFLDPAEPD
;
A
#
# COMPACT_ATOMS: atom_id res chain seq x y z
N MET A 1 0.54 -14.79 4.60
CA MET A 1 0.68 -13.32 4.73
C MET A 1 -0.25 -12.68 5.78
N PHE A 2 -1.42 -12.12 5.44
CA PHE A 2 -2.17 -11.19 6.33
C PHE A 2 -2.78 -11.78 7.61
N ARG A 3 -3.14 -13.06 7.62
CA ARG A 3 -3.82 -13.70 8.77
C ARG A 3 -3.03 -13.63 10.08
N ARG A 4 -1.69 -13.55 10.02
CA ARG A 4 -0.87 -13.45 11.24
C ARG A 4 -1.02 -12.09 11.93
N ILE A 5 -1.14 -11.04 11.14
CA ILE A 5 -1.13 -9.65 11.61
C ILE A 5 -2.55 -9.16 11.96
N LYS A 6 -3.56 -9.78 11.33
CA LYS A 6 -4.97 -9.64 11.68
C LYS A 6 -5.68 -10.99 11.58
N PRO A 7 -5.63 -11.83 12.63
CA PRO A 7 -6.25 -13.16 12.61
C PRO A 7 -7.78 -13.10 12.52
N SER A 8 -8.37 -11.97 12.90
CA SER A 8 -9.81 -11.70 12.74
C SER A 8 -10.24 -11.53 11.28
N ILE A 9 -9.31 -11.38 10.34
CA ILE A 9 -9.61 -11.25 8.90
C ILE A 9 -9.40 -12.60 8.23
N ARG A 10 -10.46 -13.13 7.62
CA ARG A 10 -10.42 -14.33 6.79
C ARG A 10 -10.36 -13.93 5.32
N PHE A 11 -9.32 -14.40 4.63
CA PHE A 11 -9.19 -14.26 3.18
C PHE A 11 -9.70 -15.54 2.53
N PHE A 12 -10.55 -15.39 1.52
CA PHE A 12 -11.03 -16.50 0.71
C PHE A 12 -10.28 -16.48 -0.63
N PRO A 13 -9.66 -17.60 -1.03
CA PRO A 13 -9.11 -17.70 -2.37
C PRO A 13 -10.25 -17.69 -3.40
N VAL A 14 -9.97 -17.12 -4.57
CA VAL A 14 -10.89 -17.10 -5.71
C VAL A 14 -10.05 -17.50 -6.91
N ASP A 15 -10.49 -18.52 -7.64
CA ASP A 15 -9.77 -19.01 -8.80
C ASP A 15 -9.93 -18.03 -9.98
N GLU A 16 -8.87 -17.89 -10.79
CA GLU A 16 -8.92 -17.04 -11.97
C GLU A 16 -9.93 -17.60 -12.99
N GLY A 17 -10.82 -16.72 -13.48
CA GLY A 17 -11.88 -17.09 -14.39
C GLY A 17 -12.81 -15.91 -14.72
N PRO A 18 -13.84 -16.13 -15.56
CA PRO A 18 -14.75 -15.06 -15.97
C PRO A 18 -15.47 -14.35 -14.81
N GLY A 19 -15.74 -15.06 -13.71
CA GLY A 19 -16.41 -14.53 -12.52
C GLY A 19 -15.49 -13.93 -11.45
N PHE A 20 -14.17 -14.03 -11.64
CA PHE A 20 -13.13 -13.76 -10.63
C PHE A 20 -13.27 -12.42 -9.93
N PHE A 21 -13.60 -11.35 -10.65
CA PHE A 21 -13.66 -10.01 -10.09
C PHE A 21 -14.90 -9.72 -9.24
N TYR A 22 -16.00 -10.48 -9.39
CA TYR A 22 -17.22 -10.14 -8.64
C TYR A 22 -18.15 -11.32 -8.35
N LEU A 23 -18.52 -12.10 -9.36
CA LEU A 23 -19.54 -13.14 -9.21
C LEU A 23 -19.05 -14.27 -8.30
N ASP A 24 -17.82 -14.75 -8.50
CA ASP A 24 -17.25 -15.84 -7.70
C ASP A 24 -16.98 -15.40 -6.25
N PRO A 25 -16.34 -14.23 -5.99
CA PRO A 25 -16.25 -13.70 -4.63
C PRO A 25 -17.61 -13.55 -3.94
N LEU A 26 -18.64 -13.09 -4.66
CA LEU A 26 -19.98 -12.92 -4.12
C LEU A 26 -20.61 -14.27 -3.74
N SER A 27 -20.44 -15.32 -4.54
CA SER A 27 -20.92 -16.67 -4.20
C SER A 27 -20.26 -17.19 -2.95
N ILE A 28 -18.93 -17.11 -2.88
CA ILE A 28 -18.14 -17.59 -1.74
C ILE A 28 -18.55 -16.88 -0.45
N LEU A 29 -18.76 -15.56 -0.48
CA LEU A 29 -19.20 -14.81 0.69
C LEU A 29 -20.62 -15.21 1.15
N ARG A 30 -21.53 -15.50 0.21
CA ARG A 30 -22.88 -15.99 0.52
C ARG A 30 -22.88 -17.40 1.11
N GLU A 31 -22.07 -18.29 0.57
CA GLU A 31 -21.88 -19.66 1.07
C GLU A 31 -21.23 -19.72 2.45
N ASN A 32 -20.55 -18.64 2.86
CA ASN A 32 -19.98 -18.47 4.20
C ASN A 32 -20.86 -17.58 5.11
N ASP A 33 -22.16 -17.46 4.80
CA ASP A 33 -23.17 -16.78 5.61
C ASP A 33 -22.80 -15.33 6.02
N CYS A 34 -22.12 -14.60 5.14
CA CYS A 34 -21.77 -13.21 5.41
C CYS A 34 -23.04 -12.33 5.45
N GLU A 35 -23.39 -11.82 6.63
CA GLU A 35 -24.58 -10.97 6.84
C GLU A 35 -24.58 -9.67 6.03
N LYS A 36 -23.39 -9.10 5.82
CA LYS A 36 -23.21 -7.85 5.06
C LYS A 36 -22.09 -8.02 4.05
N ILE A 37 -22.42 -7.85 2.77
CA ILE A 37 -21.48 -7.89 1.66
C ILE A 37 -21.39 -6.49 1.05
N ILE A 38 -20.17 -5.95 0.97
CA ILE A 38 -19.91 -4.61 0.47
C ILE A 38 -18.88 -4.71 -0.66
N SER A 39 -19.26 -4.32 -1.88
CA SER A 39 -18.33 -4.26 -3.00
C SER A 39 -17.45 -3.02 -2.91
N LEU A 40 -16.14 -3.20 -2.76
CA LEU A 40 -15.18 -2.09 -2.64
C LEU A 40 -14.66 -1.56 -3.98
N TYR A 41 -15.18 -2.06 -5.11
CA TYR A 41 -14.85 -1.54 -6.43
C TYR A 41 -15.46 -0.14 -6.60
N SER A 42 -14.62 0.84 -6.95
CA SER A 42 -15.04 2.17 -7.38
C SER A 42 -15.28 2.27 -8.88
N TYR A 43 -14.88 1.22 -9.61
CA TYR A 43 -15.09 1.04 -11.04
C TYR A 43 -14.96 -0.46 -11.38
N LEU A 44 -15.97 -1.04 -12.02
CA LEU A 44 -15.91 -2.36 -12.64
C LEU A 44 -16.80 -2.34 -13.88
N SER A 45 -16.22 -2.49 -15.07
CA SER A 45 -16.96 -2.40 -16.33
C SER A 45 -18.06 -3.47 -16.39
N ASN A 46 -19.17 -3.15 -17.06
CA ASN A 46 -20.29 -4.07 -17.33
C ASN A 46 -21.09 -4.52 -16.09
N LEU A 47 -20.84 -3.94 -14.92
CA LEU A 47 -21.58 -4.22 -13.69
C LEU A 47 -21.98 -2.90 -13.00
N ASN A 48 -23.27 -2.69 -12.77
CA ASN A 48 -23.78 -1.51 -12.04
C ASN A 48 -23.77 -1.77 -10.52
N ILE A 49 -22.58 -1.97 -9.96
CA ILE A 49 -22.37 -2.42 -8.56
C ILE A 49 -21.65 -1.38 -7.68
N TYR A 50 -21.30 -0.22 -8.25
CA TYR A 50 -20.59 0.84 -7.56
C TYR A 50 -21.40 2.13 -7.56
N ASP A 51 -21.17 3.01 -6.59
CA ASP A 51 -21.80 4.33 -6.55
C ASP A 51 -20.99 5.31 -7.40
N GLY A 52 -21.45 5.54 -8.64
CA GLY A 52 -20.78 6.41 -9.60
C GLY A 52 -20.70 7.88 -9.18
N ARG A 53 -21.63 8.34 -8.33
CA ARG A 53 -21.59 9.70 -7.79
C ARG A 53 -20.46 9.82 -6.78
N LEU A 54 -20.37 8.88 -5.83
CA LEU A 54 -19.31 8.88 -4.83
C LEU A 54 -17.93 8.65 -5.48
N SER A 55 -17.82 7.74 -6.45
CA SER A 55 -16.54 7.45 -7.11
C SER A 55 -16.01 8.63 -7.95
N ALA A 56 -16.89 9.50 -8.45
CA ALA A 56 -16.51 10.73 -9.13
C ALA A 56 -16.10 11.87 -8.19
N LEU A 57 -16.56 11.84 -6.93
CA LEU A 57 -16.37 12.94 -5.95
C LEU A 57 -15.28 12.66 -4.91
N LEU A 58 -14.90 11.40 -4.71
CA LEU A 58 -14.00 10.97 -3.65
C LEU A 58 -12.75 10.28 -4.22
N LYS A 59 -11.65 10.32 -3.48
CA LYS A 59 -10.50 9.46 -3.77
C LYS A 59 -10.86 7.99 -3.52
N PHE A 60 -10.13 7.06 -4.14
CA PHE A 60 -10.49 5.64 -4.07
C PHE A 60 -10.58 5.08 -2.64
N ASP A 61 -9.78 5.57 -1.69
CA ASP A 61 -9.83 5.15 -0.30
C ASP A 61 -11.00 5.81 0.43
N GLU A 62 -11.20 7.12 0.30
CA GLU A 62 -12.38 7.83 0.81
C GLU A 62 -13.68 7.17 0.36
N TYR A 63 -13.77 6.79 -0.93
CA TYR A 63 -14.90 6.05 -1.49
C TYR A 63 -15.18 4.78 -0.68
N LYS A 64 -14.17 3.94 -0.43
CA LYS A 64 -14.30 2.67 0.31
C LYS A 64 -14.84 2.87 1.73
N TYR A 65 -14.39 3.92 2.41
CA TYR A 65 -14.91 4.27 3.74
C TYR A 65 -16.36 4.77 3.68
N ALA A 66 -16.69 5.61 2.69
CA ALA A 66 -18.04 6.13 2.50
C ALA A 66 -19.06 5.00 2.26
N ILE A 67 -18.80 4.10 1.30
CA ILE A 67 -19.74 3.01 0.97
C ILE A 67 -19.84 1.94 2.07
N SER A 68 -18.82 1.83 2.92
CA SER A 68 -18.86 0.90 4.05
C SER A 68 -19.57 1.46 5.29
N GLY A 69 -19.85 2.77 5.29
CA GLY A 69 -20.39 3.48 6.45
C GLY A 69 -19.38 3.66 7.58
N VAL A 70 -18.08 3.59 7.28
CA VAL A 70 -17.01 3.75 8.26
C VAL A 70 -16.48 5.19 8.18
N PRO A 71 -16.41 5.94 9.30
CA PRO A 71 -15.84 7.29 9.28
C PRO A 71 -14.40 7.28 8.75
N PHE A 72 -14.08 8.15 7.78
CA PHE A 72 -12.76 8.15 7.13
C PHE A 72 -11.59 8.36 8.11
N ALA A 73 -11.81 9.10 9.20
CA ALA A 73 -10.85 9.27 10.28
C ALA A 73 -10.34 7.95 10.89
N ARG A 74 -11.09 6.85 10.76
CA ARG A 74 -10.68 5.51 11.22
C ARG A 74 -9.48 4.97 10.46
N LYS A 75 -9.18 5.47 9.25
CA LYS A 75 -8.01 5.07 8.44
C LYS A 75 -6.70 5.08 9.23
N TRP A 76 -6.53 6.10 10.08
CA TRP A 76 -5.32 6.30 10.88
C TRP A 76 -5.42 5.75 12.30
N THR A 77 -6.42 4.91 12.58
CA THR A 77 -6.61 4.26 13.89
C THR A 77 -6.37 2.76 13.84
N LEU A 78 -6.00 2.24 12.67
CA LEU A 78 -5.68 0.83 12.48
C LEU A 78 -4.42 0.49 13.26
N LYS A 79 -4.50 -0.56 14.08
CA LYS A 79 -3.38 -1.13 14.83
C LYS A 79 -3.07 -2.49 14.26
N TYR A 80 -1.80 -2.78 13.99
CA TYR A 80 -1.35 -4.05 13.46
C TYR A 80 -0.63 -4.85 14.54
N ASP A 81 -0.81 -6.16 14.54
CA ASP A 81 -0.06 -7.06 15.42
C ASP A 81 1.25 -7.40 14.71
N ARG A 82 2.32 -6.68 15.06
CA ARG A 82 3.63 -6.77 14.38
C ARG A 82 4.32 -8.10 14.68
N ASP A 83 4.96 -8.66 13.66
CA ASP A 83 5.79 -9.87 13.76
C ASP A 83 7.27 -9.43 13.82
N ILE A 84 7.69 -9.00 15.01
CA ILE A 84 9.00 -8.34 15.21
C ILE A 84 10.17 -9.25 14.81
N GLU A 85 10.04 -10.57 14.98
CA GLU A 85 11.09 -11.52 14.61
C GLU A 85 11.31 -11.53 13.10
N ARG A 86 10.24 -11.57 12.31
CA ARG A 86 10.33 -11.51 10.84
C ARG A 86 10.84 -10.16 10.34
N GLU A 87 10.34 -9.08 10.94
CA GLU A 87 10.80 -7.74 10.61
C GLU A 87 12.31 -7.57 10.86
N GLN A 88 12.79 -8.07 12.01
CA GLN A 88 14.21 -8.05 12.36
C GLN A 88 15.05 -8.94 11.44
N ALA A 89 14.57 -10.16 11.13
CA ALA A 89 15.27 -11.06 10.21
C ALA A 89 15.46 -10.44 8.81
N LEU A 90 14.43 -9.77 8.28
CA LEU A 90 14.56 -9.03 7.02
C LEU A 90 15.56 -7.88 7.18
N TYR A 91 15.42 -7.06 8.22
CA TYR A 91 16.33 -5.93 8.48
C TYR A 91 17.80 -6.36 8.51
N ASP A 92 18.12 -7.44 9.22
CA ASP A 92 19.48 -7.95 9.36
C ASP A 92 20.06 -8.47 8.04
N SER A 93 19.22 -9.01 7.15
CA SER A 93 19.65 -9.50 5.83
C SER A 93 20.03 -8.39 4.84
N LEU A 94 19.65 -7.13 5.10
CA LEU A 94 19.82 -6.02 4.16
C LEU A 94 21.21 -5.37 4.19
N GLY A 95 22.10 -5.81 5.10
CA GLY A 95 23.47 -5.28 5.20
C GLY A 95 23.51 -3.79 5.49
N ILE A 96 22.58 -3.30 6.33
CA ILE A 96 22.52 -1.89 6.74
C ILE A 96 23.67 -1.62 7.72
N THR A 97 24.52 -0.64 7.41
CA THR A 97 25.71 -0.32 8.22
C THR A 97 25.70 1.09 8.81
N GLY A 98 24.71 1.91 8.48
CA GLY A 98 24.56 3.28 8.96
C GLY A 98 23.23 3.89 8.52
N ASP A 99 23.17 5.22 8.46
CA ASP A 99 21.97 5.92 8.02
C ASP A 99 21.63 5.59 6.56
N TYR A 100 20.35 5.38 6.29
CA TYR A 100 19.90 4.90 4.99
C TYR A 100 18.56 5.49 4.55
N ILE A 101 18.30 5.38 3.26
CA ILE A 101 17.02 5.66 2.62
C ILE A 101 16.36 4.35 2.27
N CYS A 102 15.10 4.17 2.63
CA CYS A 102 14.28 3.09 2.11
C CYS A 102 13.55 3.58 0.84
N TYR A 103 13.84 2.95 -0.29
CA TYR A 103 13.34 3.33 -1.61
C TYR A 103 12.47 2.22 -2.22
N HIS A 104 11.25 2.58 -2.63
CA HIS A 104 10.36 1.69 -3.37
C HIS A 104 9.98 2.35 -4.70
N SER A 105 10.53 1.82 -5.79
CA SER A 105 10.40 2.35 -7.16
C SER A 105 9.36 1.65 -8.02
N THR A 106 8.85 0.50 -7.57
CA THR A 106 8.06 -0.41 -8.40
C THR A 106 6.59 -0.30 -8.04
N GLY A 107 5.76 0.10 -9.00
CA GLY A 107 4.31 0.07 -8.89
C GLY A 107 3.68 -0.89 -9.90
N SER A 108 2.37 -1.13 -9.78
CA SER A 108 1.60 -1.85 -10.79
C SER A 108 1.67 -1.09 -12.12
N GLY A 109 2.50 -1.56 -13.06
CA GLY A 109 2.60 -1.03 -14.43
C GLY A 109 3.67 0.04 -14.69
N LEU A 110 4.50 0.43 -13.71
CA LEU A 110 5.61 1.37 -13.94
C LEU A 110 6.75 1.15 -12.93
N VAL A 111 7.99 1.20 -13.43
CA VAL A 111 9.21 1.27 -12.63
C VAL A 111 9.80 2.67 -12.81
N LEU A 112 9.98 3.40 -11.70
CA LEU A 112 10.66 4.70 -11.72
C LEU A 112 12.18 4.55 -11.81
N GLN A 113 12.87 5.64 -12.16
CA GLN A 113 14.33 5.71 -12.21
C GLN A 113 15.01 4.90 -11.09
N ARG A 114 16.04 4.13 -11.46
CA ARG A 114 16.83 3.38 -10.48
C ARG A 114 17.55 4.34 -9.53
N GLU A 115 17.98 5.49 -9.99
CA GLU A 115 18.72 6.46 -9.18
C GLU A 115 17.81 7.57 -8.64
N LEU A 116 18.10 8.00 -7.40
CA LEU A 116 17.43 9.12 -6.77
C LEU A 116 18.28 10.39 -6.89
N PRO A 117 17.66 11.59 -6.98
CA PRO A 117 18.40 12.84 -7.06
C PRO A 117 19.46 12.98 -5.96
N PRO A 118 20.69 13.46 -6.26
CA PRO A 118 21.79 13.53 -5.29
C PRO A 118 21.49 14.33 -4.01
N HIS A 119 20.59 15.32 -4.09
CA HIS A 119 20.19 16.11 -2.92
C HIS A 119 19.32 15.31 -1.93
N ILE A 120 18.67 14.22 -2.39
CA ILE A 120 17.91 13.31 -1.54
C ILE A 120 18.84 12.30 -0.89
N THR A 121 19.80 11.74 -1.65
CA THR A 121 20.65 10.59 -1.27
C THR A 121 21.96 10.93 -0.54
N ARG A 122 22.36 12.21 -0.47
CA ARG A 122 23.68 12.61 0.03
C ARG A 122 24.02 11.99 1.38
N GLY A 123 25.03 11.11 1.38
CA GLY A 123 25.60 10.49 2.59
C GLY A 123 24.79 9.33 3.18
N LEU A 124 23.77 8.83 2.47
CA LEU A 124 22.89 7.78 2.95
C LEU A 124 23.00 6.51 2.09
N GLN A 125 23.03 5.34 2.74
CA GLN A 125 22.94 4.05 2.05
C GLN A 125 21.54 3.92 1.40
N LEU A 126 21.46 3.37 0.20
CA LEU A 126 20.18 3.14 -0.47
C LEU A 126 19.73 1.69 -0.26
N ILE A 127 18.60 1.50 0.44
CA ILE A 127 17.97 0.21 0.65
C ILE A 127 16.71 0.14 -0.20
N ARG A 128 16.67 -0.79 -1.16
CA ARG A 128 15.54 -0.95 -2.06
C ARG A 128 14.54 -1.94 -1.47
N VAL A 129 13.27 -1.60 -1.55
CA VAL A 129 12.19 -2.54 -1.24
C VAL A 129 12.06 -3.53 -2.40
N GLU A 130 12.29 -4.80 -2.09
CA GLU A 130 12.30 -5.92 -3.02
C GLU A 130 11.40 -7.06 -2.51
N SER A 131 11.09 -8.03 -3.38
CA SER A 131 10.27 -9.21 -3.07
C SER A 131 11.05 -10.28 -2.29
N LEU A 132 11.69 -9.89 -1.18
CA LEU A 132 12.49 -10.77 -0.32
C LEU A 132 11.65 -11.58 0.67
N THR A 133 10.39 -11.20 0.86
CA THR A 133 9.45 -11.87 1.78
C THR A 133 8.08 -12.04 1.15
N ASP A 134 7.26 -12.91 1.74
CA ASP A 134 5.86 -13.10 1.38
C ASP A 134 4.92 -12.12 2.12
N SER A 135 5.44 -11.00 2.67
CA SER A 135 4.68 -10.08 3.52
C SER A 135 5.22 -8.65 3.48
N PRO A 136 4.43 -7.64 3.01
CA PRO A 136 4.87 -6.24 3.00
C PRO A 136 5.06 -5.68 4.42
N PHE A 137 4.47 -6.34 5.43
CA PHE A 137 4.61 -5.92 6.82
C PHE A 137 5.99 -6.23 7.40
N ASP A 138 6.72 -7.19 6.84
CA ASP A 138 8.07 -7.50 7.31
C ASP A 138 9.03 -6.32 7.08
N TRP A 139 8.70 -5.44 6.12
CA TRP A 139 9.44 -4.20 5.86
C TRP A 139 9.21 -3.11 6.90
N LEU A 140 8.28 -3.26 7.85
CA LEU A 140 7.91 -2.19 8.79
C LEU A 140 9.09 -1.67 9.60
N LEU A 141 9.92 -2.54 10.16
CA LEU A 141 11.11 -2.13 10.90
C LEU A 141 12.10 -1.36 10.02
N THR A 142 12.34 -1.85 8.80
CA THR A 142 13.22 -1.18 7.83
C THR A 142 12.67 0.18 7.40
N LEU A 143 11.35 0.32 7.24
CA LEU A 143 10.72 1.60 6.93
C LEU A 143 10.81 2.56 8.12
N GLU A 144 10.56 2.06 9.34
CA GLU A 144 10.57 2.85 10.57
C GLU A 144 11.96 3.39 10.93
N ARG A 145 13.02 2.61 10.71
CA ARG A 145 14.41 3.01 11.02
C ARG A 145 15.09 3.83 9.93
N ALA A 146 14.50 3.96 8.75
CA ALA A 146 15.11 4.70 7.65
C ALA A 146 15.22 6.20 7.99
N GLY A 147 16.35 6.84 7.67
CA GLY A 147 16.46 8.30 7.80
C GLY A 147 15.49 9.04 6.87
N LYS A 148 15.28 8.47 5.66
CA LYS A 148 14.31 8.96 4.68
C LYS A 148 13.55 7.83 3.99
N LEU A 149 12.33 8.13 3.56
CA LEU A 149 11.49 7.26 2.77
C LEU A 149 11.26 7.89 1.40
N VAL A 150 11.48 7.15 0.33
CA VAL A 150 11.06 7.55 -1.02
C VAL A 150 10.21 6.43 -1.58
N LEU A 151 8.91 6.66 -1.71
CA LEU A 151 7.98 5.59 -2.04
C LEU A 151 7.09 6.04 -3.20
N VAL A 152 6.83 5.15 -4.14
CA VAL A 152 5.69 5.31 -5.06
C VAL A 152 4.36 5.15 -4.31
N ASP A 153 3.26 5.55 -4.93
CA ASP A 153 1.88 5.27 -4.51
C ASP A 153 1.54 3.76 -4.57
N SER A 154 2.12 3.01 -3.64
CA SER A 154 1.94 1.58 -3.43
C SER A 154 1.38 1.24 -2.05
N CYS A 155 1.18 -0.05 -1.79
CA CYS A 155 0.83 -0.57 -0.46
C CYS A 155 1.81 -0.10 0.63
N PHE A 156 3.11 0.04 0.34
CA PHE A 156 4.10 0.51 1.32
C PHE A 156 3.87 1.97 1.72
N SER A 157 3.57 2.86 0.77
CA SER A 157 3.25 4.26 1.10
C SER A 157 1.98 4.36 1.96
N ASN A 158 0.96 3.54 1.67
CA ASN A 158 -0.25 3.49 2.48
C ASN A 158 0.02 2.90 3.88
N LEU A 159 0.89 1.89 3.98
CA LEU A 159 1.31 1.31 5.25
C LEU A 159 2.05 2.35 6.12
N VAL A 160 3.04 3.06 5.56
CA VAL A 160 3.76 4.15 6.24
C VAL A 160 2.81 5.26 6.70
N GLU A 161 1.84 5.62 5.87
CA GLU A 161 0.79 6.57 6.21
C GLU A 161 -0.10 6.09 7.36
N GLN A 162 -0.52 4.83 7.34
CA GLN A 162 -1.37 4.26 8.39
C GLN A 162 -0.63 4.12 9.73
N MET A 163 0.66 3.80 9.68
CA MET A 163 1.53 3.68 10.86
C MET A 163 1.98 5.03 11.43
N ASN A 164 1.75 6.13 10.71
CA ASN A 164 2.18 7.47 11.12
C ASN A 164 3.68 7.55 11.48
N LEU A 165 4.53 6.91 10.67
CA LEU A 165 5.98 6.94 10.88
C LEU A 165 6.51 8.38 10.79
N SER A 166 7.50 8.74 11.59
CA SER A 166 7.96 10.13 11.75
C SER A 166 9.06 10.56 10.76
N ASN A 167 9.54 9.62 9.94
CA ASN A 167 10.66 9.82 9.02
C ASN A 167 10.35 10.92 7.99
N GLU A 168 11.40 11.56 7.48
CA GLU A 168 11.28 12.41 6.30
C GLU A 168 10.83 11.54 5.11
N LYS A 169 9.72 11.91 4.46
CA LYS A 169 9.07 11.03 3.48
C LYS A 169 8.67 11.75 2.20
N TYR A 170 8.96 11.10 1.09
CA TYR A 170 8.73 11.57 -0.26
C TYR A 170 7.80 10.60 -0.99
N LEU A 171 6.74 11.12 -1.59
CA LEU A 171 5.87 10.36 -2.49
C LEU A 171 6.27 10.67 -3.92
N ALA A 172 6.80 9.67 -4.62
CA ALA A 172 6.99 9.72 -6.06
C ALA A 172 5.65 9.43 -6.74
N ALA A 173 4.86 10.50 -6.93
CA ALA A 173 3.49 10.37 -7.42
C ALA A 173 3.47 10.02 -8.91
N ARG A 174 2.75 8.94 -9.25
CA ARG A 174 2.58 8.47 -10.63
C ARG A 174 1.13 8.36 -11.06
N SER A 175 0.21 8.11 -10.12
CA SER A 175 -1.21 7.96 -10.45
C SER A 175 -1.95 9.30 -10.38
N PRO A 176 -3.05 9.46 -11.14
CA PRO A 176 -3.99 10.56 -10.94
C PRO A 176 -4.52 10.61 -9.51
N VAL A 177 -4.93 11.79 -9.06
CA VAL A 177 -5.42 12.04 -7.70
C VAL A 177 -6.54 11.10 -7.25
N SER A 178 -7.38 10.62 -8.18
CA SER A 178 -8.46 9.67 -7.90
C SER A 178 -7.96 8.32 -7.40
N PHE A 179 -6.75 7.92 -7.82
CA PHE A 179 -6.09 6.66 -7.44
C PHE A 179 -5.01 6.85 -6.37
N THR A 180 -4.74 8.08 -5.95
CA THR A 180 -3.79 8.38 -4.88
C THR A 180 -4.51 8.39 -3.53
N PRO A 181 -4.04 7.66 -2.50
CA PRO A 181 -4.66 7.70 -1.17
C PRO A 181 -4.62 9.11 -0.56
N VAL A 182 -5.44 9.37 0.46
CA VAL A 182 -5.26 10.57 1.28
C VAL A 182 -4.07 10.38 2.21
N TYR A 183 -3.10 11.29 2.12
CA TYR A 183 -1.94 11.36 3.00
C TYR A 183 -2.01 12.62 3.87
N LYS A 184 -1.77 12.50 5.17
CA LYS A 184 -1.73 13.64 6.10
C LYS A 184 -0.45 13.75 6.92
N ASN A 185 0.41 12.73 6.90
CA ASN A 185 1.54 12.65 7.81
C ASN A 185 2.82 13.31 7.24
N GLY A 186 2.74 14.48 6.62
CA GLY A 186 3.92 15.27 6.24
C GLY A 186 4.68 14.78 5.00
N TRP A 187 3.98 14.23 4.01
CA TRP A 187 4.58 13.80 2.75
C TRP A 187 4.97 14.97 1.84
N ARG A 188 6.15 14.88 1.21
CA ARG A 188 6.58 15.77 0.13
C ARG A 188 6.42 15.07 -1.20
N PHE A 189 5.84 15.74 -2.19
CA PHE A 189 5.66 15.18 -3.52
C PHE A 189 6.92 15.41 -4.36
N ILE A 190 7.36 14.38 -5.05
CA ILE A 190 8.43 14.45 -6.05
C ILE A 190 7.96 13.80 -7.35
N PHE A 191 8.57 14.24 -8.44
CA PHE A 191 8.34 13.68 -9.77
C PHE A 191 9.69 13.13 -10.24
N LEU A 192 9.70 11.83 -10.55
CA LEU A 192 10.86 11.13 -11.08
C LEU A 192 10.51 10.68 -12.49
N ASP A 193 11.48 10.70 -13.39
CA ASP A 193 11.23 10.19 -14.73
C ASP A 193 11.02 8.66 -14.68
N PRO A 194 10.30 8.10 -15.67
CA PRO A 194 10.28 6.66 -15.89
C PRO A 194 11.69 6.11 -16.03
N ALA A 195 11.92 4.87 -15.59
CA ALA A 195 13.13 4.16 -16.00
C ALA A 195 13.11 3.96 -17.53
N GLU A 196 14.27 4.10 -18.18
CA GLU A 196 14.40 3.69 -19.58
C GLU A 196 14.13 2.18 -19.68
N PRO A 197 13.39 1.72 -20.71
CA PRO A 197 13.25 0.29 -20.95
C PRO A 197 14.62 -0.32 -21.23
N ASP A 198 14.98 -1.34 -20.44
CA ASP A 198 16.18 -2.18 -20.66
C ASP A 198 16.11 -2.88 -22.05
#